data_AF-A0A3D1ZG07-F1
#
_entry.id   AF-A0A3D1ZG07-F1
#
_cell.length_a   1.000
_cell.length_b   1.000
_cell.length_c   1.000
_cell.angle_alpha   90.00
_cell.angle_beta   90.00
_cell.angle_gamma   90.00
#
_symmetry.space_group_name_H-M   'P 1'
#
loop_
_entity.id
_entity.type
_entity.pdbx_description
1 polymer ?
#
loop_
_entity_poly.entity_id
_entity_poly.type
_entity_poly.pdbx_seq_one_letter_code
_entity_poly.pdbx_strand_id
1 'polypeptide(L)' 'MTLTEQKFSEGMSTSEYIDQIKINKQPFQDIYDNAEIPEQVMAFFSHLPERMNLAVFTADWCGDAMSTTPSIL' A
#
# COMPACT_ATOMS: atom_id res chain seq x y z
N MET A 1 -6.86 -3.23 -20.02
CA MET A 1 -6.13 -4.37 -19.42
C MET A 1 -6.97 -4.86 -18.25
N THR A 2 -7.28 -6.16 -18.18
CA THR A 2 -8.04 -6.75 -17.06
C THR A 2 -7.07 -7.26 -16.00
N LEU A 3 -7.32 -6.89 -14.74
CA LEU A 3 -6.65 -7.48 -13.58
C LEU A 3 -7.33 -8.82 -13.27
N THR A 4 -6.62 -9.92 -13.48
CA THR A 4 -7.08 -11.27 -13.14
C THR A 4 -6.53 -11.69 -11.78
N GLU A 5 -7.13 -12.70 -11.14
CA GLU A 5 -6.61 -13.27 -9.89
C GLU A 5 -5.15 -13.72 -10.03
N GLN A 6 -4.79 -14.32 -11.17
CA GLN A 6 -3.40 -14.70 -11.45
C GLN A 6 -2.48 -13.48 -11.43
N LYS A 7 -2.80 -12.42 -12.17
CA LYS A 7 -1.99 -11.18 -12.19
C LYS A 7 -1.94 -10.49 -10.83
N PHE A 8 -3.01 -10.59 -10.05
CA PHE A 8 -3.03 -10.10 -8.68
C PHE A 8 -2.02 -10.86 -7.81
N SER A 9 -1.97 -12.20 -7.94
CA SER A 9 -1.06 -13.04 -7.16
C SER A 9 0.42 -12.90 -7.54
N GLU A 10 0.71 -12.34 -8.72
CA GLU A 10 2.08 -12.04 -9.19
C GLU A 10 2.64 -10.73 -8.62
N GLY A 11 1.82 -9.95 -7.89
CA GLY A 11 2.24 -8.70 -7.25
C GLY A 11 3.19 -8.92 -6.08
N MET A 12 3.94 -7.88 -5.73
CA MET A 12 4.77 -7.86 -4.53
C MET A 12 3.91 -7.71 -3.27
N SER A 13 4.33 -8.32 -2.18
CA SER A 13 3.88 -7.95 -0.84
C SER A 13 4.36 -6.55 -0.45
N THR A 14 3.73 -5.95 0.56
CA THR A 14 4.14 -4.65 1.11
C THR A 14 5.63 -4.62 1.48
N SER A 15 6.13 -5.63 2.19
CA SER A 15 7.54 -5.67 2.61
C SER A 15 8.48 -5.79 1.41
N GLU A 16 8.17 -6.65 0.44
CA GLU A 16 8.97 -6.79 -0.78
C GLU A 16 9.05 -5.49 -1.57
N TYR A 17 7.94 -4.76 -1.67
CA TYR A 17 7.93 -3.46 -2.33
C TYR A 17 8.80 -2.44 -1.59
N ILE A 18 8.58 -2.26 -0.28
CA ILE A 18 9.35 -1.31 0.56
C ILE A 18 10.85 -1.60 0.49
N ASP A 19 11.24 -2.87 0.48
CA ASP A 19 12.65 -3.27 0.39
C ASP A 19 13.29 -2.86 -0.94
N GLN A 20 12.51 -2.87 -2.03
CA GLN A 20 12.98 -2.57 -3.39
C GLN A 20 12.94 -1.08 -3.78
N ILE A 21 12.33 -0.19 -2.98
CA ILE A 21 12.28 1.25 -3.26
C ILE A 21 13.72 1.80 -3.35
N LYS A 22 14.06 2.51 -4.43
CA LYS A 22 15.42 3.05 -4.64
C LYS A 22 15.51 4.56 -4.45
N ILE A 23 14.49 5.31 -4.89
CA ILE A 23 14.58 6.78 -4.95
C ILE A 23 14.02 7.43 -3.68
N ASN A 24 12.82 7.05 -3.26
CA ASN A 24 12.10 7.70 -2.16
C ASN A 24 11.94 6.81 -0.92
N LYS A 25 12.88 5.88 -0.66
CA LYS A 25 12.71 4.84 0.38
C LYS A 25 12.53 5.42 1.78
N GLN A 26 13.43 6.32 2.20
CA GLN A 26 13.38 6.87 3.55
C GLN A 26 12.08 7.63 3.83
N PRO A 27 11.65 8.64 3.03
CA PRO A 27 10.41 9.34 3.31
C PRO A 27 9.18 8.44 3.20
N PHE A 28 9.20 7.41 2.34
CA PHE A 28 8.14 6.40 2.28
C PHE A 28 8.05 5.63 3.61
N GLN A 29 9.17 5.12 4.11
CA GLN A 29 9.24 4.38 5.37
C GLN A 29 8.86 5.26 6.56
N ASP A 30 9.32 6.52 6.59
CA ASP A 30 8.97 7.46 7.64
C ASP A 30 7.46 7.67 7.73
N ILE A 31 6.75 7.77 6.60
CA ILE A 31 5.29 7.87 6.61
C ILE A 31 4.67 6.54 7.02
N TYR A 32 5.14 5.41 6.48
CA TYR A 32 4.60 4.08 6.79
C TYR A 32 4.66 3.76 8.29
N ASP A 33 5.81 4.00 8.92
CA ASP A 33 6.06 3.66 10.32
C ASP A 33 5.33 4.59 11.30
N ASN A 34 5.00 5.81 10.87
CA ASN A 34 4.39 6.84 11.72
C ASN A 34 2.93 7.15 11.35
N ALA A 35 2.35 6.48 10.34
CA ALA A 35 0.97 6.70 9.95
C ALA A 35 0.01 6.25 11.06
N GLU A 36 -0.80 7.18 11.56
CA GLU A 36 -1.86 6.89 12.50
C GLU A 36 -3.17 6.64 11.75
N ILE A 37 -3.80 5.48 11.98
CA ILE A 37 -5.10 5.16 11.39
C ILE A 37 -6.20 5.66 12.34
N PRO A 38 -7.08 6.57 11.91
CA PRO A 38 -8.18 7.05 12.75
C PRO A 38 -9.10 5.90 13.18
N GLU A 39 -9.58 5.92 14.43
CA GLU A 39 -10.43 4.86 15.00
C GLU A 39 -11.67 4.58 14.13
N GLN A 40 -12.30 5.62 13.59
CA GLN A 40 -13.44 5.50 12.67
C GLN A 40 -13.12 4.72 11.38
N VAL A 41 -11.89 4.80 10.89
CA VAL A 41 -11.43 4.08 9.69
C VAL A 41 -11.17 2.61 10.04
N MET A 42 -10.52 2.36 11.17
CA MET A 42 -10.35 0.99 11.71
C MET A 42 -11.70 0.30 11.96
N ALA A 43 -12.65 1.03 12.55
CA ALA A 43 -14.00 0.55 12.77
C ALA A 43 -14.70 0.22 11.44
N PHE A 44 -14.60 1.07 10.43
CA PHE A 44 -15.17 0.78 9.11
C PHE A 44 -14.62 -0.52 8.51
N PHE A 45 -13.31 -0.70 8.46
CA PHE A 45 -12.68 -1.87 7.82
C PHE A 45 -12.86 -3.17 8.60
N SER A 46 -12.92 -3.12 9.94
CA SER A 46 -13.17 -4.29 10.78
C SER A 46 -14.59 -4.87 10.67
N HIS A 47 -15.55 -4.08 10.15
CA HIS A 47 -16.94 -4.51 9.96
C HIS A 47 -17.26 -4.93 8.51
N LEU A 48 -16.26 -5.00 7.63
CA LEU A 48 -16.49 -5.51 6.28
C LEU A 48 -16.91 -6.99 6.32
N PRO A 49 -17.98 -7.38 5.61
CA PRO A 49 -18.47 -8.76 5.64
C PRO A 49 -17.52 -9.75 4.96
N GLU A 50 -16.63 -9.24 4.09
CA GLU A 50 -15.66 -10.02 3.34
C GLU A 50 -14.32 -9.29 3.31
N ARG A 51 -13.25 -10.06 3.09
CA ARG A 51 -11.90 -9.50 2.95
C ARG A 51 -11.83 -8.66 1.67
N MET A 52 -11.39 -7.42 1.81
CA MET A 52 -11.05 -6.58 0.67
C MET A 52 -9.62 -6.88 0.20
N ASN A 53 -9.46 -7.17 -1.09
CA ASN A 53 -8.15 -7.31 -1.72
C ASN A 53 -7.83 -6.03 -2.50
N LEU A 54 -6.65 -5.45 -2.27
CA LEU A 54 -6.22 -4.20 -2.89
C LEU A 54 -5.02 -4.45 -3.80
N ALA A 55 -5.13 -4.06 -5.07
CA ALA A 55 -4.02 -4.06 -6.01
C ALA A 55 -3.49 -2.64 -6.15
N VAL A 56 -2.21 -2.44 -5.82
CA VAL A 56 -1.58 -1.12 -5.84
C VAL A 56 -0.56 -1.05 -6.97
N PHE A 57 -0.77 -0.11 -7.89
CA PHE A 57 0.18 0.19 -8.97
C PHE A 57 0.93 1.46 -8.61
N THR A 58 2.21 1.31 -8.29
CA THR A 58 3.03 2.39 -7.73
C THR A 58 4.39 2.43 -8.41
N ALA A 59 5.05 3.60 -8.34
CA ALA A 59 6.37 3.84 -8.90
C ALA A 59 7.22 4.58 -7.88
N ASP A 60 8.41 4.07 -7.59
CA ASP A 60 9.29 4.56 -6.51
C ASP A 60 9.78 6.00 -6.69
N TRP A 61 9.80 6.51 -7.92
CA TRP A 61 10.19 7.87 -8.26
C TRP A 61 9.04 8.89 -8.19
N CYS A 62 7.78 8.44 -8.07
CA CYS A 62 6.62 9.33 -8.07
C CYS A 62 6.42 9.93 -6.67
N GLY A 63 6.44 11.26 -6.57
CA GLY A 63 6.23 11.95 -5.28
C GLY A 63 4.85 11.74 -4.67
N ASP A 64 3.81 11.63 -5.51
CA ASP A 64 2.45 11.29 -5.04
C ASP A 64 2.41 9.87 -4.49
N ALA A 65 3.06 8.93 -5.18
CA ALA A 65 3.15 7.56 -4.71
C ALA A 65 3.91 7.46 -3.38
N MET A 66 5.03 8.19 -3.25
CA MET A 66 5.80 8.26 -2.01
C MET A 66 4.95 8.70 -0.81
N SER A 67 4.04 9.66 -1.00
CA SER A 67 3.28 10.28 0.10
C SER A 67 1.94 9.62 0.38
N THR A 68 1.31 8.97 -0.60
CA THR A 68 -0.06 8.43 -0.46
C THR A 68 -0.13 6.91 -0.36
N THR A 69 0.83 6.20 -0.96
CA THR A 69 0.87 4.74 -0.93
C THR A 69 1.10 4.16 0.48
N PRO A 70 1.98 4.73 1.34
CA PRO A 70 2.21 4.17 2.67
C PRO A 70 0.93 3.98 3.50
N SER A 71 -0.02 4.92 3.39
CA SER A 71 -1.26 4.91 4.17
C SER A 71 -2.28 3.82 3.77
N ILE A 72 -2.04 3.11 2.66
CA ILE A 72 -2.92 2.06 2.14
C ILE A 72 -2.24 0.67 2.11
N LEU A 73 -0.99 0.55 2.57
CA LEU A 73 -0.19 -0.68 2.55
C LEU A 73 -0.10 -1.39 3.91
#